data_AF-A0A978TIN9-F1
#
_entry.id   AF-A0A978TIN9-F1
#
_cell.length_a   1.000
_cell.length_b   1.000
_cell.length_c   1.000
_cell.angle_alpha   90.00
_cell.angle_beta   90.00
_cell.angle_gamma   90.00
#
_symmetry.space_group_name_H-M   'P 1'
#
loop_
_entity.id
_entity.type
_entity.pdbx_description
1 polymer ?
#
loop_
_entity_poly.entity_id
_entity_poly.type
_entity_poly.pdbx_seq_one_letter_code
_entity_poly.pdbx_strand_id
1 'polypeptide(L)'
;MGFLGKLFGKKEEEKAAAAPKFDVKQAAAAAKIDPAKVGLDGQFDESGLAKRVAKALDDANISDSVGLWVAQTGSTVVLKYNPDAAGVLEQAKQVAMSVEGATAVTTQPNT
;
A
#
# COMPACT_ATOMS: atom_id res chain seq x y z
N MET A 1 15.93 -0.44 -1.74
CA MET A 1 14.90 -0.87 -0.77
C MET A 1 13.60 -0.43 -1.38
N GLY A 2 12.55 -1.24 -1.42
CA GLY A 2 11.28 -0.79 -1.99
C GLY A 2 10.59 0.28 -1.14
N PHE A 3 9.52 0.87 -1.64
CA PHE A 3 8.51 1.61 -0.89
C PHE A 3 8.11 0.89 0.39
N LEU A 4 7.84 -0.42 0.35
CA LEU A 4 7.43 -1.17 1.53
C LEU A 4 8.54 -1.15 2.59
N GLY A 5 9.79 -1.44 2.19
CA GLY A 5 10.95 -1.36 3.08
C GLY A 5 11.25 0.05 3.57
N LYS A 6 11.07 1.07 2.74
CA LYS A 6 11.33 2.48 3.05
C LYS A 6 10.29 3.07 4.01
N LEU A 7 9.01 2.73 3.82
CA LEU A 7 7.88 3.31 4.57
C LEU A 7 7.58 2.52 5.85
N PHE A 8 7.67 1.19 5.80
CA PHE A 8 7.24 0.32 6.90
C PHE A 8 8.38 -0.52 7.49
N GLY A 9 9.58 -0.47 6.89
CA GLY A 9 10.78 -1.15 7.35
C GLY A 9 11.00 -2.51 6.67
N LYS A 10 12.26 -2.97 6.68
CA LYS A 10 12.70 -4.23 6.07
C LYS A 10 11.91 -5.46 6.51
N LYS A 11 11.48 -5.52 7.77
CA LYS A 11 10.71 -6.66 8.30
C LYS A 11 9.40 -6.88 7.54
N GLU A 12 8.76 -5.80 7.09
CA GLU A 12 7.50 -5.89 6.35
C GLU A 12 7.74 -6.32 4.90
N GLU A 13 8.86 -5.91 4.31
CA GLU A 13 9.33 -6.38 2.99
C GLU A 13 9.59 -7.90 3.02
N GLU A 14 10.29 -8.40 4.06
CA GLU A 14 10.53 -9.83 4.26
C GLU A 14 9.23 -10.61 4.48
N LYS A 15 8.28 -10.07 5.26
CA LYS A 15 6.94 -10.66 5.41
C LYS A 15 6.20 -10.73 4.10
N ALA A 16 6.19 -9.66 3.30
CA ALA A 16 5.55 -9.65 1.99
C ALA A 16 6.16 -10.68 1.03
N ALA A 17 7.46 -10.90 1.10
CA ALA A 17 8.16 -11.89 0.30
C ALA A 17 7.88 -13.34 0.76
N ALA A 18 7.71 -13.56 2.07
CA ALA A 18 7.41 -14.86 2.65
C ALA A 18 5.92 -15.21 2.64
N ALA A 19 5.04 -14.22 2.54
CA ALA A 19 3.60 -14.42 2.58
C ALA A 19 3.09 -15.13 1.32
N PRO A 20 2.26 -16.18 1.45
CA PRO A 20 1.61 -16.80 0.30
C PRO A 20 0.65 -15.80 -0.35
N LYS A 21 0.36 -15.99 -1.64
CA LYS A 21 -0.74 -15.25 -2.28
C LYS A 21 -2.05 -15.72 -1.66
N PHE A 22 -2.79 -14.79 -1.06
CA PHE A 22 -4.14 -15.03 -0.55
C PHE A 22 -5.11 -14.01 -1.13
N ASP A 23 -6.39 -14.36 -1.13
CA ASP A 23 -7.47 -13.47 -1.52
C ASP A 23 -7.85 -12.59 -0.32
N VAL A 24 -7.74 -11.26 -0.49
CA VAL A 24 -7.94 -10.30 0.60
C VAL A 24 -9.40 -10.28 1.03
N LYS A 25 -10.34 -10.43 0.09
CA LYS A 25 -11.78 -10.47 0.41
C LYS A 25 -12.12 -11.74 1.19
N GLN A 26 -11.54 -12.87 0.81
CA GLN A 26 -11.76 -14.12 1.54
C GLN A 26 -11.19 -14.05 2.95
N ALA A 27 -9.98 -13.52 3.12
CA ALA A 27 -9.35 -13.33 4.43
C ALA A 27 -10.16 -12.36 5.31
N ALA A 28 -10.60 -11.22 4.74
CA ALA A 28 -11.45 -10.25 5.40
C ALA A 28 -12.78 -10.86 5.87
N ALA A 29 -13.44 -11.62 5.00
CA ALA A 29 -14.71 -12.28 5.32
C ALA A 29 -14.55 -13.35 6.40
N ALA A 30 -13.52 -14.19 6.31
CA ALA A 30 -13.24 -15.25 7.28
C ALA A 30 -12.93 -14.69 8.68
N ALA A 31 -12.14 -13.61 8.74
CA ALA A 31 -11.76 -12.97 9.99
C ALA A 31 -12.76 -11.90 10.47
N LYS A 32 -13.82 -11.60 9.68
CA LYS A 32 -14.78 -10.51 9.92
C LYS A 32 -14.12 -9.15 10.15
N ILE A 33 -13.05 -8.87 9.39
CA ILE A 33 -12.33 -7.59 9.43
C ILE A 33 -12.56 -6.83 8.12
N ASP A 34 -12.39 -5.52 8.16
CA ASP A 34 -12.45 -4.69 6.95
C ASP A 34 -11.33 -5.11 5.97
N PRO A 35 -11.61 -5.29 4.66
CA PRO A 35 -10.57 -5.56 3.65
C PRO A 35 -9.39 -4.58 3.71
N ALA A 36 -9.61 -3.31 4.07
CA ALA A 36 -8.56 -2.32 4.21
C ALA A 36 -7.62 -2.57 5.41
N LYS A 37 -8.06 -3.41 6.36
CA LYS A 37 -7.32 -3.84 7.54
C LYS A 37 -6.71 -5.23 7.40
N VAL A 38 -6.71 -5.80 6.20
CA VAL A 38 -6.01 -7.06 5.93
C VAL A 38 -4.55 -6.74 5.60
N GLY A 39 -3.65 -7.29 6.40
CA GLY A 39 -2.19 -7.18 6.27
C GLY A 39 -1.61 -7.95 5.09
N LEU A 40 -0.28 -7.95 5.01
CA LEU A 40 0.49 -8.64 3.96
C LEU A 40 0.48 -10.16 4.10
N ASP A 41 0.04 -10.68 5.24
CA ASP A 41 -0.02 -12.09 5.61
C ASP A 41 -1.47 -12.62 5.71
N GLY A 42 -2.45 -11.77 5.38
CA GLY A 42 -3.87 -12.09 5.48
C GLY A 42 -4.44 -11.93 6.89
N GLN A 43 -3.63 -11.47 7.85
CA GLN A 43 -4.07 -11.20 9.22
C GLN A 43 -4.55 -9.76 9.38
N PHE A 44 -5.09 -9.44 10.55
CA PHE A 44 -5.49 -8.08 10.88
C PHE A 44 -4.26 -7.16 11.04
N ASP A 45 -4.26 -6.06 10.30
CA ASP A 45 -3.24 -5.01 10.36
C ASP A 45 -3.91 -3.65 10.14
N GLU A 46 -3.75 -2.73 11.10
CA GLU A 46 -4.31 -1.38 11.00
C GLU A 46 -3.78 -0.57 9.82
N SER A 47 -2.61 -0.92 9.28
CA SER A 47 -1.98 -0.34 8.09
C SER A 47 -1.91 -1.33 6.92
N GLY A 48 -2.76 -2.36 6.92
CA GLY A 48 -2.69 -3.46 5.97
C GLY A 48 -2.82 -3.02 4.50
N LEU A 49 -3.80 -2.17 4.17
CA LEU A 49 -3.96 -1.62 2.83
C LEU A 49 -2.76 -0.78 2.38
N ALA A 50 -2.20 0.08 3.23
CA ALA A 50 -1.08 0.95 2.92
C ALA A 50 0.19 0.12 2.65
N LYS A 51 0.41 -0.94 3.43
CA LYS A 51 1.50 -1.89 3.20
C LYS A 51 1.32 -2.65 1.88
N ARG A 52 0.09 -3.12 1.58
CA ARG A 52 -0.22 -3.78 0.30
C ARG A 52 -0.07 -2.83 -0.89
N VAL A 53 -0.44 -1.56 -0.73
CA VAL A 53 -0.21 -0.52 -1.74
C VAL A 53 1.29 -0.27 -1.91
N ALA A 54 2.06 -0.09 -0.84
CA ALA A 54 3.51 0.09 -0.95
C ALA A 54 4.17 -1.09 -1.67
N LYS A 55 3.77 -2.33 -1.34
CA LYS A 55 4.21 -3.53 -2.07
C LYS A 55 3.81 -3.49 -3.54
N ALA A 56 2.58 -3.06 -3.86
CA ALA A 56 2.12 -2.96 -5.24
C ALA A 56 2.88 -1.89 -6.03
N LEU A 57 3.28 -0.78 -5.40
CA LEU A 57 4.16 0.22 -6.02
C LEU A 57 5.54 -0.35 -6.34
N ASP A 58 6.08 -1.19 -5.44
CA ASP A 58 7.32 -1.93 -5.65
C ASP A 58 7.20 -2.91 -6.82
N ASP A 59 6.12 -3.69 -6.86
CA ASP A 59 5.83 -4.64 -7.94
C ASP A 59 5.65 -3.92 -9.29
N ALA A 60 5.15 -2.66 -9.27
CA ALA A 60 5.02 -1.80 -10.43
C ALA A 60 6.32 -1.07 -10.81
N ASN A 61 7.42 -1.33 -10.09
CA ASN A 61 8.73 -0.72 -10.29
C ASN A 61 8.69 0.82 -10.31
N ILE A 62 7.81 1.42 -9.49
CA ILE A 62 7.76 2.86 -9.30
C ILE A 62 9.00 3.27 -8.52
N SER A 63 9.61 4.38 -8.92
CA SER A 63 10.81 4.90 -8.25
C SER A 63 10.53 5.22 -6.78
N ASP A 64 11.17 4.50 -5.88
CA ASP A 64 11.15 4.73 -4.43
C ASP A 64 12.10 5.86 -4.01
N SER A 65 12.91 6.37 -4.94
CA SER A 65 13.86 7.46 -4.71
C SER A 65 13.22 8.84 -4.65
N VAL A 66 11.98 8.98 -5.11
CA VAL A 66 11.22 10.24 -5.03
C VAL A 66 10.57 10.40 -3.65
N GLY A 67 10.20 11.64 -3.30
CA GLY A 67 9.43 11.94 -2.10
C GLY A 67 7.96 11.53 -2.22
N LEU A 68 7.68 10.23 -2.30
CA LEU A 68 6.32 9.68 -2.27
C LEU A 68 6.13 8.82 -1.02
N TRP A 69 5.03 9.03 -0.31
CA TRP A 69 4.63 8.28 0.89
C TRP A 69 3.23 7.72 0.72
N VAL A 70 3.03 6.52 1.27
CA VAL A 70 1.74 5.83 1.28
C VAL A 70 1.19 5.83 2.69
N ALA A 71 -0.01 6.35 2.86
CA ALA A 71 -0.79 6.27 4.08
C ALA A 71 -2.20 5.75 3.76
N GLN A 72 -2.93 5.35 4.80
CA GLN A 72 -4.34 4.98 4.68
C GLN A 72 -5.17 5.66 5.78
N THR A 73 -6.43 5.90 5.44
CA THR A 73 -7.46 6.33 6.37
C THR A 73 -8.69 5.47 6.11
N GLY A 74 -8.88 4.43 6.91
CA GLY A 74 -9.88 3.40 6.63
C GLY A 74 -9.60 2.72 5.29
N SER A 75 -10.57 2.73 4.38
CA SER A 75 -10.44 2.19 3.02
C SER A 75 -9.99 3.22 1.97
N THR A 76 -9.61 4.43 2.40
CA THR A 76 -9.06 5.47 1.53
C THR A 76 -7.53 5.48 1.61
N VAL A 77 -6.86 5.35 0.46
CA VAL A 77 -5.42 5.50 0.36
C VAL A 77 -5.07 6.99 0.24
N VAL A 78 -4.08 7.45 0.99
CA VAL A 78 -3.56 8.81 0.96
C VAL A 78 -2.12 8.75 0.47
N LEU A 79 -1.88 9.17 -0.77
CA LEU A 79 -0.54 9.29 -1.32
C LEU A 79 -0.02 10.71 -1.07
N LYS A 80 0.93 10.84 -0.15
CA LYS A 80 1.60 12.13 0.08
C LYS A 80 2.80 12.24 -0.85
N TYR A 81 2.97 13.39 -1.51
CA TYR A 81 4.01 13.54 -2.53
C TYR A 81 4.73 14.88 -2.45
N ASN A 82 6.01 14.87 -2.77
CA ASN A 82 6.84 16.04 -3.04
C ASN A 82 6.80 16.36 -4.56
N PRO A 83 7.21 17.57 -4.99
CA PRO A 83 7.21 17.96 -6.40
C PRO A 83 8.01 17.03 -7.33
N ASP A 84 9.07 16.38 -6.82
CA ASP A 84 9.89 15.39 -7.53
C ASP A 84 9.12 14.09 -7.85
N ALA A 85 8.09 13.76 -7.07
CA ALA A 85 7.24 12.59 -7.28
C ALA A 85 6.06 12.84 -8.23
N ALA A 86 5.87 14.07 -8.73
CA ALA A 86 4.75 14.42 -9.61
C ALA A 86 4.70 13.54 -10.88
N GLY A 87 5.86 13.16 -11.42
CA GLY A 87 5.94 12.31 -12.62
C GLY A 87 5.50 10.86 -12.41
N VAL A 88 5.53 10.36 -11.17
CA VAL A 88 5.09 8.98 -10.84
C VAL A 88 3.72 8.94 -10.16
N LEU A 89 3.16 10.11 -9.82
CA LEU A 89 1.94 10.22 -9.01
C LEU A 89 0.75 9.53 -9.67
N GLU A 90 0.57 9.72 -10.98
CA GLU A 90 -0.58 9.15 -11.69
C GLU A 90 -0.51 7.63 -11.77
N GLN A 91 0.69 7.09 -12.03
CA GLN A 91 0.92 5.64 -11.99
C GLN A 91 0.71 5.10 -10.57
N ALA A 92 1.20 5.79 -9.55
CA ALA A 92 1.01 5.41 -8.16
C ALA A 92 -0.47 5.38 -7.76
N LYS A 93 -1.29 6.34 -8.23
CA LYS A 93 -2.74 6.33 -8.02
C LYS A 93 -3.40 5.11 -8.66
N GLN A 94 -3.07 4.80 -9.91
CA GLN A 94 -3.63 3.65 -10.62
C GLN A 94 -3.31 2.34 -9.90
N VAL A 95 -2.05 2.18 -9.49
CA VAL A 95 -1.61 1.01 -8.70
C VAL A 95 -2.36 0.95 -7.38
N ALA A 96 -2.43 2.05 -6.62
CA ALA A 96 -3.14 2.09 -5.35
C ALA A 96 -4.63 1.73 -5.48
N MET A 97 -5.29 2.17 -6.54
CA MET A 97 -6.70 1.87 -6.81
C MET A 97 -6.92 0.41 -7.22
N SER A 98 -5.90 -0.25 -7.75
CA SER A 98 -5.97 -1.68 -8.12
C SER A 98 -5.87 -2.62 -6.90
N VAL A 99 -5.49 -2.10 -5.73
CA VAL A 99 -5.32 -2.91 -4.52
C VAL A 99 -6.66 -3.20 -3.87
N GLU A 100 -6.93 -4.48 -3.60
CA GLU A 100 -8.18 -4.89 -2.95
C GLU A 100 -8.39 -4.21 -1.59
N GLY A 101 -9.57 -3.63 -1.38
CA GLY A 101 -9.90 -2.89 -0.16
C GLY A 101 -9.63 -1.39 -0.26
N ALA A 102 -8.97 -0.91 -1.31
CA ALA A 102 -9.01 0.51 -1.65
C ALA A 102 -10.38 0.86 -2.27
N THR A 103 -11.09 1.81 -1.66
CA THR A 103 -12.34 2.36 -2.22
C THR A 103 -12.13 3.74 -2.83
N ALA A 104 -11.11 4.46 -2.35
CA ALA A 104 -10.72 5.78 -2.84
C ALA A 104 -9.22 5.96 -2.71
N VAL A 105 -8.66 6.79 -3.60
CA VAL A 105 -7.27 7.23 -3.55
C VAL A 105 -7.26 8.75 -3.58
N THR A 106 -6.58 9.35 -2.61
CA THR A 106 -6.40 10.79 -2.51
C THR A 106 -4.92 11.10 -2.57
N THR A 107 -4.56 12.23 -3.18
CA THR A 107 -3.16 12.67 -3.28
C THR A 107 -3.01 14.01 -2.62
N GLN A 108 -2.03 14.15 -1.73
CA GLN A 108 -1.79 15.38 -0.99
C GLN A 108 -0.32 15.80 -1.15
N PRO A 109 -0.03 17.07 -1.46
CA PRO A 109 1.33 17.56 -1.43
C PRO A 109 1.85 17.51 0.01
N ASN A 110 3.11 17.13 0.17
CA ASN A 110 3.82 17.13 1.44
C ASN A 110 4.42 18.53 1.66
N THR A 111 3.57 19.47 2.10
CA THR A 111 3.92 20.86 2.45
C THR A 111 4.30 20.98 3.91
#